data_AF-A0A3A4QAL9-F1
#
_entry.id   AF-A0A3A4QAL9-F1
#
_cell.length_a   1.000
_cell.length_b   1.000
_cell.length_c   1.000
_cell.angle_alpha   90.00
_cell.angle_beta   90.00
_cell.angle_gamma   90.00
#
_symmetry.space_group_name_H-M   'P 1'
#
loop_
_entity.id
_entity.type
_entity.pdbx_description
1 polymer ?
#
loop_
_entity_poly.entity_id
_entity_poly.type
_entity_poly.pdbx_seq_one_letter_code
_entity_poly.pdbx_strand_id
1 'polypeptide(L)'
;MKVTRSMRRAYDQGDAIITKAKNAKVKVKERQRRDARMVEALRAGSLPYPPHVMSWLSRKTGIPSSRLTAEDVASVLKTSSAASPA
;
A
#
# COMPACT_ATOMS: atom_id res chain seq x y z
N MET A 1 -29.99 31.10 -16.55
CA MET A 1 -29.23 30.21 -17.48
C MET A 1 -29.51 28.77 -17.06
N LYS A 2 -30.03 27.91 -17.95
CA LYS A 2 -30.31 26.50 -17.60
C LYS A 2 -29.01 25.69 -17.70
N VAL A 3 -28.65 24.97 -16.64
CA VAL A 3 -27.49 24.08 -16.65
C VAL A 3 -27.77 22.92 -17.61
N THR A 4 -27.00 22.83 -18.68
CA THR A 4 -27.14 21.75 -19.66
C THR A 4 -26.42 20.50 -19.18
N ARG A 5 -26.80 19.34 -19.73
CA ARG A 5 -26.13 18.05 -19.46
C ARG A 5 -24.63 18.09 -19.80
N SER A 6 -24.26 18.80 -20.87
CA SER A 6 -22.87 18.96 -21.28
C SER A 6 -22.05 19.71 -20.22
N MET A 7 -22.60 20.82 -19.71
CA MET A 7 -21.96 21.60 -18.64
C MET A 7 -21.79 20.77 -17.36
N ARG A 8 -22.82 20.00 -16.95
CA ARG A 8 -22.73 19.14 -15.77
C ARG A 8 -21.60 18.11 -15.88
N ARG A 9 -21.48 17.43 -17.03
CA ARG A 9 -20.39 16.48 -17.28
C ARG A 9 -19.01 17.12 -17.21
N ALA A 10 -18.86 18.34 -17.73
CA ALA A 10 -17.60 19.07 -17.65
C ALA A 10 -17.22 19.40 -16.19
N TYR A 11 -18.19 19.83 -15.37
CA TYR A 11 -17.97 20.04 -13.94
C TYR A 11 -17.60 18.74 -13.22
N ASP A 12 -18.35 17.66 -13.44
CA ASP A 12 -18.08 16.36 -12.82
C ASP A 12 -16.68 15.83 -13.17
N GLN A 13 -16.22 16.03 -14.41
CA GLN A 13 -14.88 15.66 -14.85
C GLN A 13 -13.80 16.49 -14.17
N GLY A 14 -13.99 17.81 -14.06
CA GLY A 14 -13.08 18.70 -13.34
C GLY A 14 -12.94 18.30 -11.87
N ASP A 15 -14.06 18.05 -11.20
CA ASP A 15 -14.10 17.61 -9.81
C ASP A 15 -13.44 16.23 -9.62
N ALA A 16 -13.66 15.29 -10.55
CA ALA A 16 -13.03 13.98 -10.53
C ALA A 16 -11.50 14.07 -10.61
N ILE A 17 -10.96 14.99 -11.40
CA ILE A 17 -9.50 15.21 -11.52
C ILE A 17 -8.94 15.75 -10.20
N ILE A 18 -9.58 16.77 -9.63
CA ILE A 18 -9.15 17.40 -8.37
C ILE A 18 -9.19 16.38 -7.22
N THR A 19 -10.29 15.63 -7.11
CA THR A 19 -10.45 14.60 -6.07
C THR A 19 -9.45 13.46 -6.24
N LYS A 20 -9.17 13.01 -7.47
CA LYS A 20 -8.14 11.99 -7.74
C LYS A 20 -6.75 12.46 -7.28
N ALA A 21 -6.39 13.71 -7.57
CA ALA A 21 -5.10 14.28 -7.16
C ALA A 21 -4.96 14.38 -5.63
N LYS A 22 -6.01 14.86 -4.94
CA LYS A 22 -6.04 14.91 -3.46
C LYS A 22 -5.94 13.51 -2.84
N ASN A 23 -6.75 12.57 -3.34
CA ASN A 23 -6.81 11.21 -2.82
C ASN A 23 -5.52 10.42 -3.09
N ALA A 24 -4.77 10.73 -4.15
CA ALA A 24 -3.49 10.08 -4.42
C ALA A 24 -2.51 10.22 -3.24
N LYS A 25 -2.37 11.42 -2.69
CA LYS A 25 -1.49 11.69 -1.53
C LYS A 25 -1.93 10.90 -0.29
N VAL A 26 -3.23 10.90 0.00
CA VAL A 26 -3.81 10.15 1.13
C VAL A 26 -3.60 8.65 0.97
N LYS A 27 -3.79 8.11 -0.24
CA LYS A 27 -3.56 6.69 -0.56
C LYS A 27 -2.10 6.29 -0.41
N VAL A 28 -1.15 7.15 -0.78
CA VAL A 28 0.28 6.90 -0.55
C VAL A 28 0.58 6.80 0.95
N LYS A 29 0.12 7.77 1.74
CA LYS A 29 0.30 7.76 3.20
C LYS A 29 -0.31 6.51 3.85
N GLU A 30 -1.49 6.10 3.41
CA GLU A 30 -2.15 4.91 3.94
C GLU A 30 -1.43 3.60 3.55
N ARG A 31 -0.85 3.54 2.35
CA ARG A 31 0.00 2.41 1.94
C ARG A 31 1.26 2.33 2.81
N GLN A 32 1.93 3.46 3.06
CA GLN A 32 3.09 3.52 3.94
C GLN A 32 2.76 3.06 5.37
N ARG A 33 1.64 3.53 5.94
CA ARG A 33 1.18 3.05 7.26
C ARG A 33 0.87 1.57 7.28
N ARG A 34 0.25 1.04 6.21
CA ARG A 34 -0.01 -0.40 6.09
C ARG A 34 1.30 -1.18 6.06
N ASP A 35 2.27 -0.74 5.26
CA ASP A 35 3.58 -1.38 5.18
C ASP A 35 4.29 -1.36 6.54
N ALA A 36 4.26 -0.24 7.28
CA ALA A 36 4.80 -0.16 8.63
C ALA A 36 4.15 -1.16 9.60
N ARG A 37 2.81 -1.24 9.62
CA ARG A 37 2.08 -2.23 10.45
C ARG A 37 2.44 -3.67 10.10
N MET A 38 2.65 -3.98 8.82
CA MET A 38 3.05 -5.32 8.40
C MET A 38 4.48 -5.64 8.85
N VAL A 39 5.39 -4.68 8.75
CA VAL A 39 6.76 -4.82 9.26
C VAL A 39 6.78 -5.04 10.78
N GLU A 40 5.94 -4.32 11.54
CA GLU A 40 5.77 -4.56 12.98
C GLU A 40 5.28 -5.98 13.26
N ALA A 41 4.29 -6.47 12.51
CA ALA A 41 3.81 -7.84 12.64
C ALA A 41 4.90 -8.88 12.33
N LEU A 42 5.80 -8.60 11.38
CA LEU A 42 6.96 -9.46 11.11
C LEU A 42 7.97 -9.46 12.26
N ARG A 43 8.18 -8.32 12.92
CA ARG A 43 9.12 -8.22 14.06
C ARG A 43 8.59 -8.92 15.31
N ALA A 44 7.28 -8.91 15.51
CA ALA A 44 6.64 -9.50 16.69
C ALA A 44 6.37 -11.00 16.57
N GLY A 45 6.30 -11.53 15.34
CA GLY A 45 5.90 -12.91 15.08
C GLY A 45 7.02 -13.78 14.50
N SER A 46 6.69 -15.06 14.33
CA SER A 46 7.49 -16.04 13.61
C SER A 46 6.63 -16.74 12.55
N LEU A 47 7.25 -17.43 11.60
CA LEU A 47 6.52 -18.26 10.64
C LEU A 47 5.73 -19.36 11.37
N PRO A 48 4.52 -19.74 10.90
CA PRO A 48 3.77 -19.11 9.81
C PRO A 48 3.04 -17.82 10.26
N TYR A 49 3.15 -16.77 9.46
CA TYR A 49 2.43 -15.52 9.72
C TYR A 49 0.93 -15.63 9.40
N PRO A 50 0.09 -14.71 9.92
CA PRO A 50 -1.31 -14.62 9.53
C PRO A 50 -1.48 -14.45 8.01
N PRO A 51 -2.58 -14.95 7.41
CA PRO A 51 -2.78 -14.93 5.95
C PRO A 51 -2.65 -13.55 5.29
N HIS A 52 -3.06 -12.49 5.99
CA HIS A 52 -2.94 -11.12 5.48
C HIS A 52 -1.48 -10.64 5.37
N VAL A 53 -0.63 -11.02 6.34
CA VAL A 53 0.81 -10.74 6.32
C VAL A 53 1.48 -11.57 5.23
N MET A 54 1.12 -12.85 5.08
CA MET A 54 1.67 -13.70 4.02
C MET A 54 1.28 -13.20 2.62
N SER A 55 0.02 -12.78 2.42
CA SER A 55 -0.43 -12.17 1.16
C SER A 55 0.29 -10.84 0.87
N TRP A 56 0.61 -10.07 1.91
CA TRP A 56 1.41 -8.85 1.76
C TRP A 56 2.87 -9.15 1.42
N LEU A 57 3.50 -10.09 2.14
CA LEU A 57 4.86 -10.56 1.88
C LEU A 57 5.00 -11.06 0.44
N SER A 58 4.08 -11.92 0.00
CA SER A 58 4.08 -12.47 -1.35
C SER A 58 4.01 -11.38 -2.44
N ARG A 59 3.23 -10.32 -2.22
CA ARG A 59 3.19 -9.17 -3.12
C ARG A 59 4.47 -8.32 -3.08
N LYS A 60 5.18 -8.30 -1.94
CA LYS A 60 6.40 -7.52 -1.76
C LYS A 60 7.63 -8.21 -2.35
N THR A 61 7.70 -9.53 -2.20
CA THR A 61 8.84 -10.36 -2.68
C THR A 61 8.60 -10.94 -4.07
N GLY A 62 7.33 -11.04 -4.51
CA GLY A 62 6.95 -11.76 -5.73
C GLY A 62 6.95 -13.29 -5.55
N ILE A 63 7.26 -13.78 -4.35
CA ILE A 63 7.36 -15.22 -4.05
C ILE A 63 6.00 -15.71 -3.54
N PRO A 64 5.46 -16.85 -4.01
CA PRO A 64 4.23 -17.42 -3.46
C PRO A 64 4.34 -17.70 -1.96
N SER A 65 3.27 -17.47 -1.20
CA SER A 65 3.27 -17.64 0.27
C SER A 65 3.74 -19.03 0.75
N SER A 66 3.52 -20.08 -0.05
CA SER A 66 3.94 -21.45 0.24
C SER A 66 5.45 -21.70 0.10
N ARG A 67 6.18 -20.78 -0.54
CA ARG A 67 7.63 -20.87 -0.78
C ARG A 67 8.43 -19.81 -0.01
N LEU A 68 7.79 -18.99 0.82
CA LEU A 68 8.46 -17.97 1.61
C LEU A 68 9.34 -18.62 2.68
N THR A 69 10.62 -18.26 2.68
CA THR A 69 11.59 -18.70 3.68
C THR A 69 11.83 -17.61 4.74
N ALA A 70 12.45 -17.98 5.87
CA ALA A 70 12.86 -17.00 6.88
C ALA A 70 13.87 -15.97 6.33
N GLU A 71 14.70 -16.37 5.37
CA GLU A 71 15.70 -15.51 4.73
C GLU A 71 15.06 -14.41 3.87
N ASP A 72 13.98 -14.76 3.16
CA ASP A 72 13.20 -13.79 2.38
C ASP A 72 12.59 -12.72 3.30
N VAL A 73 12.06 -13.15 4.44
CA VAL A 73 11.47 -12.24 5.45
C VAL A 73 12.54 -11.32 6.04
N ALA A 74 13.72 -11.86 6.36
CA ALA A 74 14.84 -11.06 6.85
C ALA A 74 15.29 -10.00 5.83
N SER A 75 15.27 -10.35 4.53
CA SER A 75 15.59 -9.42 3.44
C SER A 75 14.59 -8.25 3.36
N VAL A 76 13.30 -8.52 3.57
CA VAL A 76 12.27 -7.48 3.66
C VAL A 76 12.49 -6.56 4.88
N LEU A 77 12.83 -7.14 6.04
CA LEU A 77 13.13 -6.37 7.25
C LEU A 77 14.36 -5.47 7.09
N LYS A 78 15.42 -5.96 6.44
CA LYS A 78 16.64 -5.19 6.14
C LYS A 78 16.33 -4.01 5.21
N THR A 79 15.53 -4.24 4.18
CA THR A 79 15.13 -3.18 3.23
C THR A 79 14.28 -2.10 3.89
N SER A 80 13.37 -2.50 4.80
CA SER A 80 12.56 -1.54 5.56
C SER A 80 13.39 -0.67 6.51
N SER A 81 14.52 -1.18 7.04
CA SER A 81 15.41 -0.42 7.91
C SER A 81 16.18 0.68 7.16
N ALA A 82 16.44 0.49 5.86
CA ALA A 82 17.19 1.44 5.04
C ALA A 82 16.35 2.63 4.54
N ALA A 83 15.03 2.57 4.66
CA ALA A 83 14.10 3.58 4.14
C ALA A 83 13.71 4.67 5.17
N SER A 84 14.44 4.77 6.28
CA SER A 84 14.25 5.82 7.30
C SER A 84 15.37 6.86 7.22
N PRO A 85 15.31 7.86 6.33
CA PRO A 85 16.04 9.09 6.57
C PRO A 85 15.27 9.87 7.64
N ALA A 86 16.03 10.37 8.62
CA ALA A 86 15.58 11.25 9.69
C ALA A 86 14.88 12.51 9.17
#